data_AF-A0AAR2JPF1-F1
#
_entry.id   AF-A0AAR2JPF1-F1
#
_cell.length_a   1.000
_cell.length_b   1.000
_cell.length_c   1.000
_cell.angle_alpha   90.00
_cell.angle_beta   90.00
_cell.angle_gamma   90.00
#
_symmetry.space_group_name_H-M   'P 1'
#
loop_
_entity.id
_entity.type
_entity.pdbx_description
1 polymer ?
#
loop_
_entity_poly.entity_id
_entity_poly.type
_entity_poly.pdbx_seq_one_letter_code
_entity_poly.pdbx_strand_id
1 'polypeptide(L)'
;AYLEGSLLFYTHRCGHCQRLAPEYEAAATRLKGTVSLAKVDCTVSSETCGRFGVSGYPTLKIFRNGEEASSYEGPRTADGIVSYMKKQVGPSSVPLRSEADLNSFINTFDASVVGFFSGTESPQLAEFLKASSALRDSYRFAHSTDLRIGLKHNVDTECVLLIRPPHLNSKFEESVVKFTESFSTYSLRTFIKDNIFGLCPHLNSENRDILRASDLLTAYYDVDYVRNPKGTNYWRNRVMKVATQFQSRGLTFAVADWEEFQEELEEEFGLGLSDGGELPVITIRTRAGHKYIMQEEFTRDGKSLENFLEDYFAGRLKRYVKSEPIPESNDGPVKVLVADTFEEIVNNPEKDVLVEFYAPWCGHCKNLEPKYTELGEKLSGNPNIVIAKMDATANDVPPNYDVQGFPTIYFAPAGQKDQPRKYEGGREVIDFISYLKKEATNPLVLHTSRDDL
;
A
#
# COMPACT_ATOMS: atom_id res chain seq x y z
N ALA A 1 -32.03 -21.78 16.12
CA ALA A 1 -31.18 -20.60 16.28
C ALA A 1 -29.84 -20.94 15.66
N TYR A 2 -29.42 -20.23 14.62
CA TYR A 2 -28.09 -20.41 14.02
C TYR A 2 -27.06 -20.03 15.11
N LEU A 3 -26.27 -20.99 15.58
CA LEU A 3 -25.20 -20.73 16.55
C LEU A 3 -24.05 -20.08 15.78
N GLU A 4 -24.13 -18.76 15.67
CA GLU A 4 -22.99 -17.95 15.25
C GLU A 4 -22.21 -17.50 16.48
N GLY A 5 -20.89 -17.61 16.38
CA GLY A 5 -19.99 -17.24 17.45
C GLY A 5 -18.61 -16.91 16.94
N SER A 6 -17.77 -16.36 17.82
CA SER A 6 -16.34 -16.23 17.54
C SER A 6 -15.51 -16.93 18.60
N LEU A 7 -14.39 -17.50 18.15
CA LEU A 7 -13.36 -18.06 19.01
C LEU A 7 -12.12 -17.17 18.96
N LEU A 8 -11.73 -16.67 20.13
CA LEU A 8 -10.45 -16.02 20.37
C LEU A 8 -9.41 -17.06 20.81
N PHE A 9 -8.45 -17.35 19.94
CA PHE A 9 -7.28 -18.17 20.27
C PHE A 9 -6.17 -17.29 20.84
N TYR A 10 -5.71 -17.60 22.04
CA TYR A 10 -4.78 -16.74 22.78
C TYR A 10 -3.77 -17.52 23.61
N THR A 11 -2.79 -16.78 24.14
CA THR A 11 -1.88 -17.22 25.21
C THR A 11 -1.71 -16.10 26.24
N HIS A 12 -1.54 -16.45 27.50
CA HIS A 12 -1.32 -15.48 28.59
C HIS A 12 -0.02 -14.66 28.43
N ARG A 13 0.95 -15.15 27.65
CA ARG A 13 2.25 -14.50 27.44
C ARG A 13 2.25 -13.45 26.31
N CYS A 14 1.17 -13.30 25.56
CA CYS A 14 1.11 -12.38 24.43
C CYS A 14 0.56 -11.01 24.84
N GLY A 15 1.35 -9.94 24.65
CA GLY A 15 0.94 -8.56 24.97
C GLY A 15 -0.27 -8.08 24.15
N HIS A 16 -0.41 -8.48 22.89
CA HIS A 16 -1.62 -8.17 22.10
C HIS A 16 -2.87 -8.89 22.63
N CYS A 17 -2.73 -10.11 23.15
CA CYS A 17 -3.84 -10.82 23.78
C CYS A 17 -4.29 -10.14 25.07
N GLN A 18 -3.33 -9.68 25.88
CA GLN A 18 -3.62 -8.94 27.12
C GLN A 18 -4.34 -7.62 26.82
N ARG A 19 -3.94 -6.89 25.77
CA ARG A 19 -4.63 -5.66 25.32
C ARG A 19 -6.04 -5.92 24.81
N LEU A 20 -6.25 -7.01 24.07
CA LEU A 20 -7.57 -7.36 23.52
C LEU A 20 -8.53 -7.93 24.57
N ALA A 21 -8.03 -8.57 25.64
CA ALA A 21 -8.87 -9.22 26.65
C ALA A 21 -10.02 -8.33 27.19
N PRO A 22 -9.80 -7.09 27.67
CA PRO A 22 -10.89 -6.24 28.16
C PRO A 22 -11.90 -5.88 27.06
N GLU A 23 -11.44 -5.59 25.84
CA GLU A 23 -12.31 -5.28 24.69
C GLU A 23 -13.18 -6.48 24.29
N TYR A 24 -12.60 -7.69 24.33
CA TYR A 24 -13.31 -8.92 23.97
C TYR A 24 -14.37 -9.30 25.00
N GLU A 25 -14.10 -9.12 26.30
CA GLU A 25 -15.09 -9.33 27.38
C GLU A 25 -16.21 -8.28 27.33
N ALA A 26 -15.88 -7.02 27.00
CA ALA A 26 -16.88 -5.97 26.77
C ALA A 26 -17.78 -6.29 25.57
N ALA A 27 -17.19 -6.76 24.46
CA ALA A 27 -17.95 -7.22 23.29
C ALA A 27 -18.86 -8.42 23.63
N ALA A 28 -18.35 -9.41 24.37
CA ALA A 28 -19.11 -10.58 24.79
C ALA A 28 -20.32 -10.19 25.64
N THR A 29 -20.15 -9.24 26.55
CA THR A 29 -21.24 -8.70 27.38
C THR A 29 -22.31 -8.02 26.54
N ARG A 30 -21.90 -7.21 25.55
CA ARG A 30 -22.82 -6.47 24.66
C ARG A 30 -23.54 -7.37 23.65
N LEU A 31 -22.97 -8.53 23.32
CA LEU A 31 -23.53 -9.50 22.39
C LEU A 31 -24.28 -10.65 23.07
N LYS A 32 -24.33 -10.66 24.40
CA LYS A 32 -24.96 -11.72 25.19
C LYS A 32 -26.41 -11.94 24.73
N GLY A 33 -26.72 -13.19 24.37
CA GLY A 33 -28.04 -13.59 23.87
C GLY A 33 -28.21 -13.49 22.36
N THR A 34 -27.28 -12.86 21.64
CA THR A 34 -27.31 -12.72 20.17
C THR A 34 -26.19 -13.52 19.51
N VAL A 35 -24.96 -13.41 20.02
CA VAL A 35 -23.76 -14.08 19.51
C VAL A 35 -23.01 -14.67 20.70
N SER A 36 -22.43 -15.86 20.53
CA SER A 36 -21.54 -16.43 21.55
C SER A 36 -20.09 -16.08 21.25
N LEU A 37 -19.40 -15.36 22.14
CA LEU A 37 -17.95 -15.20 22.09
C LEU A 37 -17.30 -16.17 23.09
N ALA A 38 -16.26 -16.87 22.66
CA ALA A 38 -15.51 -17.79 23.51
C ALA A 38 -14.00 -17.63 23.29
N LYS A 39 -13.20 -18.03 24.28
CA LYS A 39 -11.74 -17.97 24.22
C LYS A 39 -11.13 -19.36 24.43
N VAL A 40 -10.08 -19.65 23.68
CA VAL A 40 -9.31 -20.90 23.72
C VAL A 40 -7.87 -20.58 24.09
N ASP A 41 -7.43 -21.06 25.25
CA ASP A 41 -6.03 -20.95 25.67
C ASP A 41 -5.21 -22.03 24.97
N CYS A 42 -4.36 -21.60 24.03
CA CYS A 42 -3.53 -22.51 23.24
C CYS A 42 -2.34 -23.09 24.00
N THR A 43 -2.05 -22.59 25.21
CA THR A 43 -1.05 -23.22 26.08
C THR A 43 -1.57 -24.50 26.73
N VAL A 44 -2.90 -24.64 26.85
CA VAL A 44 -3.57 -25.82 27.40
C VAL A 44 -4.23 -26.66 26.30
N SER A 45 -4.76 -26.02 25.24
CA SER A 45 -5.52 -26.67 24.17
C SER A 45 -4.77 -26.68 22.83
N SER A 46 -3.51 -27.12 22.83
CA SER A 46 -2.62 -27.08 21.67
C SER A 46 -3.16 -27.85 20.45
N GLU A 47 -3.78 -29.00 20.66
CA GLU A 47 -4.39 -29.80 19.57
C GLU A 47 -5.51 -29.04 18.85
N THR A 48 -6.42 -28.42 19.61
CA THR A 48 -7.51 -27.60 19.05
C THR A 48 -6.95 -26.42 18.26
N CYS A 49 -5.93 -25.72 18.79
CA CYS A 49 -5.31 -24.59 18.10
C CYS A 49 -4.57 -25.02 16.83
N GLY A 50 -3.87 -26.15 16.87
CA GLY A 50 -3.24 -26.76 15.70
C GLY A 50 -4.26 -27.15 14.62
N ARG A 51 -5.39 -27.75 15.02
CA ARG A 51 -6.48 -28.14 14.11
C ARG A 51 -7.06 -26.95 13.34
N PHE A 52 -7.14 -25.78 13.97
CA PHE A 52 -7.61 -24.56 13.33
C PHE A 52 -6.48 -23.72 12.71
N GLY A 53 -5.25 -24.26 12.61
CA GLY A 53 -4.14 -23.57 11.93
C GLY A 53 -3.70 -22.27 12.60
N VAL A 54 -3.80 -22.18 13.94
CA VAL A 54 -3.40 -20.99 14.68
C VAL A 54 -1.87 -20.93 14.78
N SER A 55 -1.26 -19.97 14.08
CA SER A 55 0.19 -19.76 14.04
C SER A 55 0.66 -18.48 14.76
N GLY A 56 -0.27 -17.63 15.20
CA GLY A 56 0.01 -16.37 15.90
C GLY A 56 -1.08 -16.03 16.91
N TYR A 57 -0.83 -15.04 17.76
CA TYR A 57 -1.78 -14.64 18.82
C TYR A 57 -1.90 -13.12 18.93
N PRO A 58 -3.11 -12.56 19.13
CA PRO A 58 -4.39 -13.26 19.11
C PRO A 58 -4.82 -13.62 17.68
N THR A 59 -5.54 -14.74 17.54
CA THR A 59 -6.26 -15.10 16.30
C THR A 59 -7.73 -15.20 16.62
N LEU A 60 -8.58 -14.48 15.89
CA LEU A 60 -10.02 -14.55 16.01
C LEU A 60 -10.60 -15.27 14.79
N LYS A 61 -11.42 -16.30 15.04
CA LYS A 61 -12.14 -17.02 13.98
C LYS A 61 -13.63 -16.99 14.23
N ILE A 62 -14.38 -16.88 13.15
CA ILE A 62 -15.84 -16.86 13.13
C ILE A 62 -16.33 -18.26 12.84
N PHE A 63 -17.30 -18.72 13.63
CA PHE A 63 -17.96 -20.00 13.46
C PHE A 63 -19.43 -19.79 13.13
N ARG A 64 -19.91 -20.53 12.14
CA ARG A 64 -21.32 -20.55 11.73
C ARG A 64 -21.78 -22.01 11.68
N ASN A 65 -22.82 -22.34 12.44
CA ASN A 65 -23.37 -23.70 12.49
C ASN A 65 -22.34 -24.77 12.88
N GLY A 66 -21.37 -24.41 13.73
CA GLY A 66 -20.32 -25.33 14.20
C GLY A 66 -19.14 -25.49 13.24
N GLU A 67 -19.18 -24.88 12.06
CA GLU A 67 -18.07 -24.87 11.10
C GLU A 67 -17.34 -23.53 11.12
N GLU A 68 -16.04 -23.56 10.82
CA GLU A 68 -15.24 -22.35 10.64
C GLU A 68 -15.71 -21.63 9.37
N ALA A 69 -16.16 -20.38 9.52
CA ALA A 69 -16.66 -19.56 8.43
C ALA A 69 -15.55 -18.67 7.84
N SER A 70 -14.85 -17.91 8.69
CA SER A 70 -13.82 -16.95 8.28
C SER A 70 -12.96 -16.50 9.46
N SER A 71 -11.81 -15.87 9.17
CA SER A 71 -11.04 -15.12 10.17
C SER A 71 -11.64 -13.72 10.37
N TYR A 72 -11.51 -13.18 11.58
CA TYR A 72 -11.87 -11.79 11.85
C TYR A 72 -10.67 -10.86 11.64
N GLU A 73 -10.77 -10.04 10.61
CA GLU A 73 -9.74 -9.07 10.21
C GLU A 73 -10.07 -7.62 10.61
N GLY A 74 -11.11 -7.42 11.43
CA GLY A 74 -11.53 -6.09 11.87
C GLY A 74 -10.72 -5.52 13.05
N PRO A 75 -11.03 -4.28 13.47
CA PRO A 75 -10.34 -3.62 14.57
C PRO A 75 -10.56 -4.35 15.91
N ARG A 76 -9.48 -4.51 16.67
CA ARG A 76 -9.45 -5.25 17.95
C ARG A 76 -10.05 -4.46 19.14
N THR A 77 -11.21 -3.84 18.92
CA THR A 77 -11.98 -3.05 19.90
C THR A 77 -13.36 -3.66 20.11
N ALA A 78 -14.00 -3.34 21.24
CA ALA A 78 -15.32 -3.85 21.57
C ALA A 78 -16.37 -3.42 20.52
N ASP A 79 -16.32 -2.17 20.07
CA ASP A 79 -17.21 -1.66 19.02
C ASP A 79 -17.00 -2.36 17.68
N GLY A 80 -15.75 -2.57 17.28
CA GLY A 80 -15.40 -3.29 16.06
C GLY A 80 -15.96 -4.71 16.04
N ILE A 81 -15.76 -5.45 17.14
CA ILE A 81 -16.24 -6.82 17.29
C ILE A 81 -17.77 -6.87 17.34
N VAL A 82 -18.41 -6.00 18.13
CA VAL A 82 -19.88 -5.95 18.25
C VAL A 82 -20.54 -5.65 16.92
N SER A 83 -20.03 -4.65 16.20
CA SER A 83 -20.53 -4.26 14.89
C SER A 83 -20.42 -5.42 13.88
N TYR A 84 -19.23 -6.03 13.81
CA TYR A 84 -18.98 -7.15 12.92
C TYR A 84 -19.88 -8.35 13.24
N MET A 85 -19.95 -8.79 14.50
CA MET A 85 -20.75 -9.96 14.85
C MET A 85 -22.26 -9.73 14.70
N LYS A 86 -22.75 -8.50 14.93
CA LYS A 86 -24.14 -8.15 14.59
C LYS A 86 -24.40 -8.25 13.08
N LYS A 87 -23.43 -7.84 12.26
CA LYS A 87 -23.49 -8.00 10.80
C LYS A 87 -23.53 -9.48 10.40
N GLN A 88 -22.88 -10.36 11.16
CA GLN A 88 -22.91 -11.81 10.94
C GLN A 88 -24.27 -12.45 11.34
N VAL A 89 -24.86 -12.07 12.48
CA VAL A 89 -26.12 -12.71 12.93
C VAL A 89 -27.36 -12.19 12.21
N GLY A 90 -27.29 -10.97 11.66
CA GLY A 90 -28.34 -10.42 10.81
C GLY A 90 -28.61 -11.29 9.57
N PRO A 91 -29.72 -11.04 8.85
CA PRO A 91 -29.89 -11.67 7.53
C PRO A 91 -28.73 -11.26 6.62
N SER A 92 -28.27 -12.17 5.75
CA SER A 92 -27.19 -11.88 4.79
C SER A 92 -27.53 -10.73 3.85
N SER A 93 -28.83 -10.45 3.69
CA SER A 93 -29.38 -9.29 3.03
C SER A 93 -30.53 -8.71 3.84
N VAL A 94 -30.49 -7.41 4.14
CA VAL A 94 -31.50 -6.72 4.93
C VAL A 94 -32.81 -6.56 4.12
N PRO A 95 -33.96 -7.04 4.61
CA PRO A 95 -35.24 -6.83 3.92
C PRO A 95 -35.71 -5.38 4.09
N LEU A 96 -36.01 -4.72 2.98
CA LEU A 96 -36.51 -3.34 2.89
C LEU A 96 -38.02 -3.39 2.66
N ARG A 97 -38.80 -2.70 3.51
CA ARG A 97 -40.28 -2.71 3.48
C ARG A 97 -40.86 -1.35 3.08
N SER A 98 -40.04 -0.32 3.01
CA SER A 98 -40.43 1.04 2.65
C SER A 98 -39.30 1.80 1.96
N GLU A 99 -39.64 2.92 1.30
CA GLU A 99 -38.64 3.87 0.82
C GLU A 99 -37.76 4.43 1.95
N ALA A 100 -38.30 4.55 3.16
CA ALA A 100 -37.53 5.01 4.32
C ALA A 100 -36.43 4.00 4.70
N ASP A 101 -36.73 2.70 4.63
CA ASP A 101 -35.73 1.64 4.86
C ASP A 101 -34.62 1.70 3.81
N LEU A 102 -34.99 1.84 2.52
CA LEU A 102 -34.02 1.99 1.43
C LEU A 102 -33.11 3.19 1.67
N ASN A 103 -33.70 4.37 1.93
CA ASN A 103 -32.94 5.59 2.18
C ASN A 103 -32.01 5.44 3.40
N SER A 104 -32.48 4.82 4.48
CA SER A 104 -31.63 4.57 5.65
C SER A 104 -30.49 3.60 5.35
N PHE A 105 -30.71 2.62 4.46
CA PHE A 105 -29.70 1.62 4.11
C PHE A 105 -28.58 2.18 3.23
N ILE A 106 -28.93 3.04 2.26
CA ILE A 106 -28.00 3.56 1.24
C ILE A 106 -27.29 4.86 1.67
N ASN A 107 -27.82 5.59 2.65
CA ASN A 107 -27.21 6.81 3.17
C ASN A 107 -26.13 6.51 4.22
N THR A 108 -25.10 5.76 3.81
CA THR A 108 -23.95 5.38 4.63
C THR A 108 -22.63 5.77 3.96
N PHE A 109 -21.51 5.59 4.68
CA PHE A 109 -20.18 5.77 4.12
C PHE A 109 -19.74 4.62 3.21
N ASP A 110 -20.41 3.47 3.29
CA ASP A 110 -20.14 2.31 2.45
C ASP A 110 -21.09 2.20 1.26
N ALA A 111 -20.61 1.58 0.18
CA ALA A 111 -21.45 1.18 -0.94
C ALA A 111 -22.49 0.13 -0.52
N SER A 112 -23.59 0.09 -1.26
CA SER A 112 -24.76 -0.73 -0.97
C SER A 112 -25.15 -1.55 -2.19
N VAL A 113 -25.35 -2.86 -2.01
CA VAL A 113 -25.87 -3.75 -3.06
C VAL A 113 -27.33 -4.05 -2.75
N VAL A 114 -28.25 -3.55 -3.58
CA VAL A 114 -29.69 -3.62 -3.32
C VAL A 114 -30.40 -4.40 -4.42
N GLY A 115 -31.03 -5.51 -4.07
CA GLY A 115 -31.87 -6.29 -4.99
C GLY A 115 -33.35 -5.87 -4.93
N PHE A 116 -34.01 -5.77 -6.07
CA PHE A 116 -35.44 -5.52 -6.19
C PHE A 116 -36.07 -6.68 -6.94
N PHE A 117 -37.02 -7.36 -6.30
CA PHE A 117 -37.64 -8.58 -6.81
C PHE A 117 -39.16 -8.48 -6.75
N SER A 118 -39.85 -9.25 -7.60
CA SER A 118 -41.30 -9.20 -7.77
C SER A 118 -42.08 -9.89 -6.64
N GLY A 119 -41.41 -10.66 -5.78
CA GLY A 119 -42.02 -11.38 -4.68
C GLY A 119 -41.05 -12.32 -3.97
N THR A 120 -41.52 -12.98 -2.91
CA THR A 120 -40.73 -13.95 -2.13
C THR A 120 -40.41 -15.24 -2.87
N GLU A 121 -41.14 -15.53 -3.94
CA GLU A 121 -40.96 -16.73 -4.78
C GLU A 121 -40.05 -16.49 -5.99
N SER A 122 -39.49 -15.27 -6.13
CA SER A 122 -38.59 -14.94 -7.24
C SER A 122 -37.34 -15.86 -7.23
N PRO A 123 -37.04 -16.57 -8.34
CA PRO A 123 -35.80 -17.34 -8.47
C PRO A 123 -34.55 -16.46 -8.32
N GLN A 124 -34.60 -15.22 -8.80
CA GLN A 124 -33.53 -14.24 -8.73
C GLN A 124 -33.27 -13.82 -7.28
N LEU A 125 -34.32 -13.68 -6.47
CA LEU A 125 -34.17 -13.45 -5.03
C LEU A 125 -33.43 -14.61 -4.36
N ALA A 126 -33.78 -15.87 -4.68
CA ALA A 126 -33.11 -17.03 -4.09
C ALA A 126 -31.60 -17.05 -4.40
N GLU A 127 -31.21 -16.76 -5.66
CA GLU A 127 -29.80 -16.63 -6.03
C GLU A 127 -29.11 -15.42 -5.39
N PHE A 128 -29.79 -14.28 -5.27
CA PHE A 128 -29.27 -13.10 -4.59
C PHE A 128 -29.02 -13.36 -3.10
N LEU A 129 -29.91 -14.10 -2.43
CA LEU A 129 -29.73 -14.49 -1.04
C LEU A 129 -28.53 -15.43 -0.86
N LYS A 130 -28.32 -16.39 -1.79
CA LYS A 130 -27.09 -17.22 -1.81
C LYS A 130 -25.83 -16.36 -1.95
N ALA A 131 -25.82 -15.45 -2.91
CA ALA A 131 -24.67 -14.58 -3.16
C ALA A 131 -24.39 -13.63 -1.98
N SER A 132 -25.44 -13.00 -1.42
CA SER A 132 -25.30 -12.14 -0.24
C SER A 132 -24.74 -12.92 0.96
N SER A 133 -25.15 -14.17 1.17
CA SER A 133 -24.60 -15.02 2.23
C SER A 133 -23.11 -15.28 2.06
N ALA A 134 -22.66 -15.52 0.82
CA ALA A 134 -21.26 -15.74 0.50
C ALA A 134 -20.39 -14.48 0.55
N LEU A 135 -20.98 -13.30 0.37
CA LEU A 135 -20.26 -12.03 0.17
C LEU A 135 -20.46 -10.99 1.30
N ARG A 136 -21.30 -11.30 2.30
CA ARG A 136 -21.65 -10.41 3.42
C ARG A 136 -20.48 -9.91 4.25
N ASP A 137 -19.36 -10.62 4.22
CA ASP A 137 -18.17 -10.21 4.97
C ASP A 137 -17.59 -8.93 4.37
N SER A 138 -17.57 -8.83 3.03
CA SER A 138 -16.98 -7.72 2.30
C SER A 138 -17.98 -6.63 1.91
N TYR A 139 -19.26 -6.96 1.71
CA TYR A 139 -20.24 -6.00 1.17
C TYR A 139 -21.53 -5.94 1.99
N ARG A 140 -22.29 -4.86 1.78
CA ARG A 140 -23.59 -4.63 2.42
C ARG A 140 -24.70 -4.95 1.44
N PHE A 141 -25.56 -5.90 1.78
CA PHE A 141 -26.68 -6.31 0.94
C PHE A 141 -28.02 -5.94 1.58
N ALA A 142 -28.95 -5.50 0.74
CA ALA A 142 -30.36 -5.35 1.07
C ALA A 142 -31.23 -5.85 -0.09
N HIS A 143 -32.49 -6.16 0.19
CA HIS A 143 -33.44 -6.50 -0.86
C HIS A 143 -34.85 -6.02 -0.55
N SER A 144 -35.62 -5.78 -1.59
CA SER A 144 -37.07 -5.54 -1.54
C SER A 144 -37.78 -6.59 -2.39
N THR A 145 -38.95 -7.05 -1.94
CA THR A 145 -39.92 -7.81 -2.74
C THR A 145 -41.03 -6.93 -3.31
N ASP A 146 -40.86 -5.62 -3.23
CA ASP A 146 -41.72 -4.59 -3.81
C ASP A 146 -40.86 -3.67 -4.69
N LEU A 147 -41.00 -3.81 -6.01
CA LEU A 147 -40.27 -3.02 -6.99
C LEU A 147 -40.52 -1.51 -6.83
N ARG A 148 -41.67 -1.11 -6.27
CA ARG A 148 -42.05 0.30 -6.09
C ARG A 148 -41.08 1.07 -5.20
N ILE A 149 -40.44 0.38 -4.25
CA ILE A 149 -39.44 0.97 -3.35
C ILE A 149 -38.23 1.52 -4.14
N GLY A 150 -37.92 0.94 -5.30
CA GLY A 150 -36.79 1.34 -6.15
C GLY A 150 -37.14 2.34 -7.26
N LEU A 151 -38.38 2.82 -7.38
CA LEU A 151 -38.81 3.64 -8.54
C LEU A 151 -37.95 4.89 -8.74
N LYS A 152 -37.52 5.55 -7.66
CA LYS A 152 -36.62 6.72 -7.71
C LYS A 152 -35.24 6.42 -8.29
N HIS A 153 -34.85 5.14 -8.33
CA HIS A 153 -33.60 4.65 -8.90
C HIS A 153 -33.83 3.95 -10.26
N ASN A 154 -34.95 4.25 -10.93
CA ASN A 154 -35.31 3.67 -12.24
C ASN A 154 -35.47 2.14 -12.22
N VAL A 155 -36.00 1.60 -11.12
CA VAL A 155 -36.38 0.18 -11.01
C VAL A 155 -37.78 0.00 -11.60
N ASP A 156 -37.83 -0.61 -12.77
CA ASP A 156 -39.06 -0.98 -13.50
C ASP A 156 -39.29 -2.50 -13.56
N THR A 157 -38.22 -3.26 -13.32
CA THR A 157 -38.12 -4.72 -13.47
C THR A 157 -37.25 -5.27 -12.36
N GLU A 158 -37.27 -6.60 -12.15
CA GLU A 158 -36.35 -7.23 -11.20
C GLU A 158 -34.90 -6.92 -11.56
N CYS A 159 -34.12 -6.42 -10.60
CA CYS A 159 -32.73 -6.07 -10.83
C CYS A 159 -31.94 -5.98 -9.53
N VAL A 160 -30.62 -5.90 -9.66
CA VAL A 160 -29.72 -5.55 -8.56
C VAL A 160 -29.04 -4.25 -8.91
N LEU A 161 -29.00 -3.33 -7.96
CA LEU A 161 -28.29 -2.07 -8.05
C LEU A 161 -27.07 -2.10 -7.12
N LEU A 162 -25.94 -1.60 -7.60
CA LEU A 162 -24.84 -1.16 -6.77
C LEU A 162 -24.96 0.35 -6.61
N ILE A 163 -25.08 0.83 -5.38
CA ILE A 163 -25.23 2.24 -5.04
C ILE A 163 -23.97 2.66 -4.26
N ARG A 164 -23.19 3.59 -4.84
CA ARG A 164 -21.98 4.13 -4.23
C ARG A 164 -22.33 5.12 -3.11
N PRO A 165 -21.42 5.38 -2.15
CA PRO A 165 -21.70 6.27 -1.03
C PRO A 165 -22.12 7.67 -1.49
N PRO A 166 -23.22 8.24 -0.96
CA PRO A 166 -23.73 9.54 -1.43
C PRO A 166 -22.73 10.70 -1.29
N HIS A 167 -21.84 10.65 -0.30
CA HIS A 167 -20.82 11.68 -0.08
C HIS A 167 -19.73 11.71 -1.18
N LEU A 168 -19.60 10.62 -1.96
CA LEU A 168 -18.70 10.50 -3.11
C LEU A 168 -19.38 10.78 -4.45
N ASN A 169 -20.67 11.14 -4.44
CA ASN A 169 -21.40 11.41 -5.68
C ASN A 169 -20.73 12.54 -6.47
N SER A 170 -20.58 12.34 -7.78
CA SER A 170 -19.93 13.29 -8.67
C SER A 170 -20.60 13.28 -10.04
N LYS A 171 -20.26 14.27 -10.87
CA LYS A 171 -20.73 14.34 -12.27
C LYS A 171 -19.88 13.52 -13.25
N PHE A 172 -18.82 12.89 -12.76
CA PHE A 172 -17.83 12.20 -13.60
C PHE A 172 -18.12 10.70 -13.75
N GLU A 173 -19.04 10.17 -12.94
CA GLU A 173 -19.43 8.77 -12.97
C GLU A 173 -20.85 8.59 -12.42
N GLU A 174 -21.51 7.49 -12.77
CA GLU A 174 -22.80 7.14 -12.20
C GLU A 174 -22.65 6.71 -10.73
N SER A 175 -23.54 7.17 -9.85
CA SER A 175 -23.57 6.74 -8.45
C SER A 175 -24.36 5.45 -8.24
N VAL A 176 -25.16 5.05 -9.23
CA VAL A 176 -25.99 3.84 -9.22
C VAL A 176 -25.72 3.05 -10.48
N VAL A 177 -25.22 1.82 -10.32
CA VAL A 177 -24.91 0.92 -11.43
C VAL A 177 -25.87 -0.26 -11.39
N LYS A 178 -26.55 -0.55 -12.51
CA LYS A 178 -27.49 -1.67 -12.63
C LYS A 178 -26.75 -2.93 -13.08
N PHE A 179 -26.97 -4.05 -12.38
CA PHE A 179 -26.51 -5.37 -12.81
C PHE A 179 -27.34 -5.84 -14.01
N THR A 180 -26.67 -6.20 -15.11
CA THR A 180 -27.32 -6.55 -16.39
C THR A 180 -27.04 -7.98 -16.86
N GLU A 181 -26.16 -8.71 -16.18
CA GLU A 181 -25.77 -10.06 -16.56
C GLU A 181 -26.75 -11.14 -16.05
N SER A 182 -26.58 -12.37 -16.51
CA SER A 182 -27.29 -13.52 -15.94
C SER A 182 -26.90 -13.73 -14.48
N PHE A 183 -27.91 -13.97 -13.65
CA PHE A 183 -27.72 -14.03 -12.20
C PHE A 183 -26.96 -15.29 -11.76
N SER A 184 -25.82 -15.10 -11.09
CA SER A 184 -25.10 -16.13 -10.34
C SER A 184 -24.29 -15.49 -9.22
N THR A 185 -23.86 -16.27 -8.22
CA THR A 185 -22.95 -15.76 -7.18
C THR A 185 -21.62 -15.27 -7.78
N TYR A 186 -21.13 -15.93 -8.84
CA TYR A 186 -19.90 -15.55 -9.51
C TYR A 186 -20.04 -14.22 -10.25
N SER A 187 -21.04 -14.09 -11.13
CA SER A 187 -21.27 -12.87 -11.92
C SER A 187 -21.56 -11.67 -11.02
N LEU A 188 -22.36 -11.85 -9.96
CA LEU A 188 -22.61 -10.76 -9.01
C LEU A 188 -21.34 -10.35 -8.26
N ARG A 189 -20.49 -11.30 -7.85
CA ARG A 189 -19.21 -10.98 -7.19
C ARG A 189 -18.29 -10.18 -8.12
N THR A 190 -18.16 -10.58 -9.38
CA THR A 190 -17.35 -9.87 -10.38
C THR A 190 -17.90 -8.47 -10.60
N PHE A 191 -19.20 -8.35 -10.84
CA PHE A 191 -19.88 -7.06 -10.98
C PHE A 191 -19.62 -6.12 -9.79
N ILE A 192 -19.75 -6.61 -8.55
CA ILE A 192 -19.48 -5.78 -7.37
C ILE A 192 -18.02 -5.33 -7.35
N LYS A 193 -17.07 -6.27 -7.52
CA LYS A 193 -15.63 -5.95 -7.52
C LYS A 193 -15.26 -4.88 -8.54
N ASP A 194 -15.81 -4.99 -9.76
CA ASP A 194 -15.46 -4.11 -10.87
C ASP A 194 -16.07 -2.71 -10.73
N ASN A 195 -17.15 -2.56 -9.94
CA ASN A 195 -17.94 -1.33 -9.91
C ASN A 195 -17.96 -0.63 -8.55
N ILE A 196 -17.61 -1.29 -7.44
CA ILE A 196 -17.85 -0.75 -6.09
C ILE A 196 -17.12 0.55 -5.79
N PHE A 197 -15.88 0.69 -6.27
CA PHE A 197 -15.02 1.83 -5.95
C PHE A 197 -15.19 3.02 -6.90
N GLY A 198 -15.60 2.76 -8.14
CA GLY A 198 -15.71 3.80 -9.16
C GLY A 198 -14.36 4.35 -9.62
N LEU A 199 -14.41 5.53 -10.24
CA LEU A 199 -13.28 6.14 -10.92
C LEU A 199 -12.20 6.61 -9.93
N CYS A 200 -12.61 7.17 -8.80
CA CYS A 200 -11.70 7.74 -7.81
C CYS A 200 -12.24 7.53 -6.38
N PRO A 201 -12.13 6.32 -5.80
CA PRO A 201 -12.48 6.05 -4.41
C PRO A 201 -11.71 6.89 -3.39
N HIS A 202 -12.25 6.93 -2.17
CA HIS A 202 -11.49 7.31 -0.97
C HIS A 202 -10.69 6.08 -0.49
N LEU A 203 -9.37 6.16 -0.60
CA LEU A 203 -8.43 5.18 -0.06
C LEU A 203 -8.29 5.39 1.44
N ASN A 204 -8.49 4.33 2.21
CA ASN A 204 -8.31 4.29 3.67
C ASN A 204 -7.70 2.94 4.08
N SER A 205 -7.34 2.81 5.34
CA SER A 205 -6.73 1.59 5.91
C SER A 205 -7.53 0.30 5.66
N GLU A 206 -8.86 0.36 5.54
CA GLU A 206 -9.71 -0.82 5.33
C GLU A 206 -9.73 -1.31 3.88
N ASN A 207 -9.63 -0.41 2.90
CA ASN A 207 -9.69 -0.76 1.48
C ASN A 207 -8.32 -0.68 0.76
N ARG A 208 -7.28 -0.28 1.49
CA ARG A 208 -5.92 -0.04 1.00
C ARG A 208 -5.36 -1.17 0.15
N ASP A 209 -5.38 -2.37 0.70
CA ASP A 209 -4.75 -3.54 0.06
C ASP A 209 -5.53 -3.97 -1.20
N ILE A 210 -6.83 -3.70 -1.23
CA ILE A 210 -7.67 -3.97 -2.41
C ILE A 210 -7.35 -2.99 -3.54
N LEU A 211 -7.26 -1.69 -3.23
CA LEU A 211 -6.99 -0.66 -4.23
C LEU A 211 -5.56 -0.71 -4.78
N ARG A 212 -4.59 -1.20 -3.98
CA ARG A 212 -3.18 -1.32 -4.37
C ARG A 212 -2.84 -2.64 -5.06
N ALA A 213 -3.83 -3.49 -5.32
CA ALA A 213 -3.63 -4.68 -6.15
C ALA A 213 -3.38 -4.34 -7.64
N SER A 214 -3.67 -3.11 -8.05
CA SER A 214 -3.42 -2.55 -9.38
C SER A 214 -2.52 -1.32 -9.32
N ASP A 215 -2.09 -0.84 -10.49
CA ASP A 215 -1.43 0.46 -10.59
C ASP A 215 -2.37 1.56 -10.08
N LEU A 216 -1.90 2.34 -9.13
CA LEU A 216 -2.70 3.30 -8.37
C LEU A 216 -2.04 4.67 -8.33
N LEU A 217 -2.73 5.68 -8.83
CA LEU A 217 -2.46 7.08 -8.53
C LEU A 217 -3.24 7.48 -7.29
N THR A 218 -2.56 8.03 -6.29
CA THR A 218 -3.21 8.56 -5.09
C THR A 218 -2.89 10.05 -4.92
N ALA A 219 -3.95 10.84 -4.71
CA ALA A 219 -3.87 12.24 -4.33
C ALA A 219 -4.08 12.37 -2.81
N TYR A 220 -3.03 12.76 -2.08
CA TYR A 220 -3.04 12.92 -0.63
C TYR A 220 -3.25 14.39 -0.25
N TYR A 221 -4.21 14.66 0.63
CA TYR A 221 -4.51 15.97 1.23
C TYR A 221 -5.42 15.76 2.46
N ASP A 222 -5.93 16.83 3.08
CA ASP A 222 -6.91 16.76 4.19
C ASP A 222 -8.26 16.16 3.72
N VAL A 223 -8.36 14.83 3.72
CA VAL A 223 -9.55 14.07 3.30
C VAL A 223 -10.40 13.77 4.52
N ASP A 224 -11.27 14.71 4.87
CA ASP A 224 -12.23 14.53 5.95
C ASP A 224 -13.68 14.75 5.47
N TYR A 225 -14.38 13.65 5.17
CA TYR A 225 -15.78 13.68 4.79
C TYR A 225 -16.77 13.95 5.94
N VAL A 226 -16.29 13.97 7.20
CA VAL A 226 -17.09 14.29 8.37
C VAL A 226 -17.02 15.79 8.67
N ARG A 227 -15.81 16.37 8.74
CA ARG A 227 -15.60 17.77 9.10
C ARG A 227 -15.48 18.70 7.90
N ASN A 228 -14.96 18.22 6.77
CA ASN A 228 -14.67 19.03 5.58
C ASN A 228 -15.14 18.42 4.24
N PRO A 229 -16.38 17.91 4.10
CA PRO A 229 -16.82 17.26 2.87
C PRO A 229 -16.79 18.16 1.62
N LYS A 230 -16.90 19.49 1.81
CA LYS A 230 -16.79 20.47 0.72
C LYS A 230 -15.36 20.59 0.19
N GLY A 231 -14.38 20.73 1.09
CA GLY A 231 -12.96 20.77 0.73
C GLY A 231 -12.52 19.44 0.11
N THR A 232 -12.96 18.33 0.69
CA THR A 232 -12.64 17.00 0.16
C THR A 232 -13.15 16.82 -1.27
N ASN A 233 -14.43 17.11 -1.51
CA ASN A 233 -14.97 17.02 -2.87
C ASN A 233 -14.40 18.08 -3.81
N TYR A 234 -13.93 19.23 -3.32
CA TYR A 234 -13.29 20.25 -4.16
C TYR A 234 -12.03 19.70 -4.85
N TRP A 235 -11.17 19.01 -4.11
CA TRP A 235 -9.94 18.42 -4.66
C TRP A 235 -10.21 17.13 -5.42
N ARG A 236 -11.01 16.21 -4.85
CA ARG A 236 -11.39 14.96 -5.53
C ARG A 236 -11.99 15.21 -6.92
N ASN A 237 -12.89 16.17 -7.06
CA ASN A 237 -13.50 16.48 -8.35
C ASN A 237 -12.49 16.97 -9.42
N ARG A 238 -11.37 17.60 -9.00
CA ARG A 238 -10.31 18.02 -9.93
C ARG A 238 -9.47 16.83 -10.38
N VAL A 239 -9.13 15.94 -9.45
CA VAL A 239 -8.50 14.65 -9.78
C VAL A 239 -9.37 13.87 -10.75
N MET A 240 -10.66 13.71 -10.44
CA MET A 240 -11.62 13.00 -11.31
C MET A 240 -11.76 13.62 -12.70
N LYS A 241 -11.81 14.95 -12.80
CA LYS A 241 -11.87 15.66 -14.08
C LYS A 241 -10.71 15.25 -14.99
N VAL A 242 -9.49 15.16 -14.45
CA VAL A 242 -8.34 14.69 -15.22
C VAL A 242 -8.43 13.17 -15.46
N ALA A 243 -8.77 12.38 -14.44
CA ALA A 243 -8.87 10.93 -14.52
C ALA A 243 -9.81 10.43 -15.63
N THR A 244 -10.91 11.14 -15.92
CA THR A 244 -11.82 10.77 -17.03
C THR A 244 -11.13 10.71 -18.40
N GLN A 245 -10.02 11.42 -18.58
CA GLN A 245 -9.22 11.41 -19.81
C GLN A 245 -8.31 10.17 -19.91
N PHE A 246 -8.02 9.52 -18.79
CA PHE A 246 -7.03 8.43 -18.67
C PHE A 246 -7.62 7.09 -18.21
N GLN A 247 -8.92 7.02 -17.90
CA GLN A 247 -9.59 5.85 -17.32
C GLN A 247 -9.42 4.53 -18.10
N SER A 248 -9.17 4.59 -19.41
CA SER A 248 -8.97 3.41 -20.28
C SER A 248 -7.53 2.90 -20.32
N ARG A 249 -6.61 3.52 -19.56
CA ARG A 249 -5.16 3.25 -19.65
C ARG A 249 -4.61 2.35 -18.53
N GLY A 250 -5.49 1.71 -17.76
CA GLY A 250 -5.10 0.71 -16.75
C GLY A 250 -4.54 1.28 -15.45
N LEU A 251 -4.74 2.57 -15.18
CA LEU A 251 -4.38 3.24 -13.93
C LEU A 251 -5.65 3.50 -13.10
N THR A 252 -5.66 3.03 -11.86
CA THR A 252 -6.70 3.36 -10.87
C THR A 252 -6.36 4.70 -10.21
N PHE A 253 -7.37 5.46 -9.80
CA PHE A 253 -7.19 6.73 -9.10
C PHE A 253 -7.80 6.64 -7.70
N ALA A 254 -7.23 7.35 -6.73
CA ALA A 254 -7.83 7.50 -5.41
C ALA A 254 -7.47 8.85 -4.80
N VAL A 255 -8.26 9.25 -3.80
CA VAL A 255 -7.88 10.30 -2.84
C VAL A 255 -7.69 9.66 -1.48
N ALA A 256 -6.76 10.15 -0.69
CA ALA A 256 -6.46 9.60 0.63
C ALA A 256 -6.14 10.72 1.61
N ASP A 257 -6.42 10.47 2.88
CA ASP A 257 -6.05 11.41 3.93
C ASP A 257 -4.53 11.45 4.13
N TRP A 258 -3.98 12.65 4.20
CA TRP A 258 -2.55 12.85 4.41
C TRP A 258 -2.10 12.32 5.77
N GLU A 259 -2.86 12.62 6.83
CA GLU A 259 -2.49 12.23 8.20
C GLU A 259 -2.58 10.73 8.40
N GLU A 260 -3.61 10.06 7.86
CA GLU A 260 -3.78 8.61 7.93
C GLU A 260 -2.61 7.84 7.30
N PHE A 261 -1.99 8.37 6.24
CA PHE A 261 -0.94 7.70 5.47
C PHE A 261 0.45 8.31 5.64
N GLN A 262 0.65 9.22 6.59
CA GLN A 262 1.90 9.99 6.71
C GLN A 262 3.14 9.12 6.91
N GLU A 263 3.11 8.15 7.83
CA GLU A 263 4.23 7.24 8.07
C GLU A 263 4.61 6.47 6.79
N GLU A 264 3.61 6.01 6.05
CA GLU A 264 3.83 5.27 4.80
C GLU A 264 4.37 6.16 3.68
N LEU A 265 3.89 7.40 3.59
CA LEU A 265 4.38 8.40 2.64
C LEU A 265 5.85 8.74 2.88
N GLU A 266 6.25 8.85 4.14
CA GLU A 266 7.64 9.10 4.52
C GLU A 266 8.52 7.89 4.22
N GLU A 267 8.09 6.67 4.58
CA GLU A 267 8.85 5.45 4.34
C GLU A 267 8.99 5.11 2.85
N GLU A 268 7.91 5.23 2.09
CA GLU A 268 7.88 4.79 0.69
C GLU A 268 8.23 5.89 -0.30
N PHE A 269 7.84 7.13 -0.04
CA PHE A 269 8.00 8.25 -0.98
C PHE A 269 8.91 9.35 -0.45
N GLY A 270 9.44 9.23 0.78
CA GLY A 270 10.26 10.28 1.40
C GLY A 270 9.50 11.58 1.62
N LEU A 271 8.16 11.53 1.65
CA LEU A 271 7.28 12.67 1.80
C LEU A 271 6.96 12.82 3.30
N GLY A 272 7.64 13.75 3.96
CA GLY A 272 7.51 14.03 5.39
C GLY A 272 6.43 15.08 5.68
N LEU A 273 6.24 15.38 6.97
CA LEU A 273 5.18 16.31 7.43
C LEU A 273 5.16 17.68 6.73
N SER A 274 6.31 18.19 6.29
CA SER A 274 6.42 19.47 5.59
C SER A 274 5.93 19.46 4.15
N ASP A 275 5.82 18.28 3.54
CA ASP A 275 5.34 18.12 2.16
C ASP A 275 3.82 18.12 2.10
N GLY A 276 3.15 17.91 3.24
CA GLY A 276 1.72 18.06 3.39
C GLY A 276 1.29 19.53 3.41
N GLY A 277 0.05 19.81 3.00
CA GLY A 277 -0.46 21.18 3.00
C GLY A 277 -1.87 21.30 2.42
N GLU A 278 -2.20 22.52 1.97
CA GLU A 278 -3.51 22.81 1.36
C GLU A 278 -3.69 22.14 -0.01
N LEU A 279 -2.59 21.93 -0.73
CA LEU A 279 -2.60 21.36 -2.08
C LEU A 279 -2.40 19.84 -2.05
N PRO A 280 -3.08 19.10 -2.95
CA PRO A 280 -2.86 17.66 -3.07
C PRO A 280 -1.43 17.29 -3.50
N VAL A 281 -0.84 16.32 -2.81
CA VAL A 281 0.39 15.65 -3.23
C VAL A 281 0.04 14.41 -4.03
N ILE A 282 0.63 14.25 -5.21
CA ILE A 282 0.28 13.18 -6.15
C ILE A 282 1.40 12.16 -6.22
N THR A 283 1.03 10.89 -6.02
CA THR A 283 1.95 9.76 -6.20
C THR A 283 1.34 8.70 -7.10
N ILE A 284 2.18 7.89 -7.74
CA ILE A 284 1.78 6.64 -8.40
C ILE A 284 2.60 5.49 -7.80
N ARG A 285 1.91 4.42 -7.44
CA ARG A 285 2.50 3.11 -7.13
C ARG A 285 2.01 2.10 -8.17
N THR A 286 2.94 1.45 -8.86
CA THR A 286 2.59 0.36 -9.78
C THR A 286 2.51 -0.96 -9.04
N ARG A 287 1.81 -1.94 -9.61
CA ARG A 287 1.79 -3.33 -9.10
C ARG A 287 3.19 -3.95 -9.03
N ALA A 288 4.12 -3.48 -9.86
CA ALA A 288 5.52 -3.90 -9.83
C ALA A 288 6.34 -3.24 -8.70
N GLY A 289 5.74 -2.34 -7.92
CA GLY A 289 6.41 -1.59 -6.85
C GLY A 289 7.16 -0.35 -7.34
N HIS A 290 7.01 0.06 -8.60
CA HIS A 290 7.59 1.31 -9.06
C HIS A 290 6.82 2.48 -8.48
N LYS A 291 7.55 3.49 -8.02
CA LYS A 291 7.02 4.67 -7.35
C LYS A 291 7.28 5.90 -8.21
N TYR A 292 6.34 6.82 -8.27
CA TYR A 292 6.50 8.11 -8.96
C TYR A 292 5.84 9.21 -8.11
N ILE A 293 6.46 10.38 -8.07
CA ILE A 293 5.95 11.54 -7.33
C ILE A 293 5.86 12.71 -8.31
N MET A 294 4.73 13.40 -8.31
CA MET A 294 4.56 14.63 -9.08
C MET A 294 5.37 15.74 -8.42
N GLN A 295 6.37 16.27 -9.13
CA GLN A 295 7.26 17.32 -8.62
C GLN A 295 6.64 18.72 -8.72
N GLU A 296 5.80 18.95 -9.74
CA GLU A 296 5.07 20.22 -9.88
C GLU A 296 3.93 20.29 -8.86
N GLU A 297 3.67 21.49 -8.31
CA GLU A 297 2.53 21.69 -7.42
C GLU A 297 1.19 21.39 -8.13
N PHE A 298 0.20 20.92 -7.37
CA PHE A 298 -1.11 20.67 -7.93
C PHE A 298 -1.83 21.96 -8.32
N THR A 299 -2.12 22.13 -9.61
CA THR A 299 -2.83 23.30 -10.11
C THR A 299 -4.34 23.11 -10.04
N ARG A 300 -5.07 24.18 -9.67
CA ARG A 300 -6.55 24.13 -9.51
C ARG A 300 -7.30 23.86 -10.81
N ASP A 301 -6.67 24.04 -11.98
CA ASP A 301 -7.24 23.71 -13.28
C ASP A 301 -7.02 22.24 -13.69
N GLY A 302 -6.13 21.53 -12.99
CA GLY A 302 -5.73 20.14 -13.22
C GLY A 302 -4.60 19.98 -14.24
N LYS A 303 -3.99 21.07 -14.74
CA LYS A 303 -3.00 20.99 -15.81
C LYS A 303 -1.69 20.32 -15.38
N SER A 304 -1.20 20.57 -14.15
CA SER A 304 0.00 19.89 -13.66
C SER A 304 -0.21 18.38 -13.52
N LEU A 305 -1.38 17.95 -13.01
CA LEU A 305 -1.75 16.53 -12.96
C LEU A 305 -1.87 15.91 -14.36
N GLU A 306 -2.46 16.62 -15.33
CA GLU A 306 -2.55 16.16 -16.71
C GLU A 306 -1.17 15.95 -17.33
N ASN A 307 -0.27 16.92 -17.21
CA ASN A 307 1.11 16.82 -17.71
C ASN A 307 1.86 15.64 -17.05
N PHE A 308 1.74 15.50 -15.74
CA PHE A 308 2.33 14.39 -15.00
C PHE A 308 1.85 13.02 -15.52
N LEU A 309 0.54 12.87 -15.78
CA LEU A 309 -0.03 11.65 -16.35
C LEU A 309 0.42 11.40 -17.80
N GLU A 310 0.51 12.46 -18.61
CA GLU A 310 1.05 12.36 -19.97
C GLU A 310 2.49 11.84 -19.96
N ASP A 311 3.33 12.37 -19.08
CA ASP A 311 4.71 11.93 -18.90
C ASP A 311 4.80 10.50 -18.35
N TYR A 312 3.94 10.15 -17.39
CA TYR A 312 3.85 8.80 -16.83
C TYR A 312 3.57 7.78 -17.94
N PHE A 313 2.49 7.97 -18.70
CA PHE A 313 2.10 7.03 -19.75
C PHE A 313 3.03 7.06 -20.96
N ALA A 314 3.80 8.12 -21.16
CA ALA A 314 4.84 8.19 -22.18
C ALA A 314 6.18 7.58 -21.72
N GLY A 315 6.29 7.14 -20.46
CA GLY A 315 7.52 6.60 -19.89
C GLY A 315 8.62 7.64 -19.70
N ARG A 316 8.26 8.93 -19.60
CA ARG A 316 9.21 10.05 -19.44
C ARG A 316 9.57 10.33 -17.98
N LEU A 317 8.75 9.87 -17.03
CA LEU A 317 9.03 10.05 -15.62
C LEU A 317 10.13 9.12 -15.13
N LYS A 318 11.04 9.67 -14.32
CA LYS A 318 11.95 8.87 -13.50
C LYS A 318 11.18 8.28 -12.32
N ARG A 319 11.50 7.03 -11.97
CA ARG A 319 10.97 6.41 -10.75
C ARG A 319 11.54 7.16 -9.55
N TYR A 320 10.72 7.32 -8.52
CA TYR A 320 11.19 7.72 -7.21
C TYR A 320 12.07 6.62 -6.62
N VAL A 321 13.18 7.05 -6.06
CA VAL A 321 14.20 6.24 -5.40
C VAL A 321 14.56 7.01 -4.13
N LYS A 322 14.62 6.34 -2.98
CA LYS A 322 15.00 6.99 -1.73
C LYS A 322 16.45 7.48 -1.88
N SER A 323 16.67 8.77 -1.76
CA SER A 323 17.99 9.39 -1.87
C SER A 323 18.17 10.42 -0.75
N GLU A 324 19.36 10.45 -0.17
CA GLU A 324 19.80 11.63 0.57
C GLU A 324 19.97 12.83 -0.38
N PRO A 325 19.96 14.08 0.15
CA PRO A 325 20.28 15.25 -0.64
C PRO A 325 21.66 15.14 -1.29
N ILE A 326 21.76 15.60 -2.53
CA ILE A 326 23.04 15.68 -3.22
C ILE A 326 23.99 16.61 -2.43
N PRO A 327 25.19 16.16 -2.03
CA PRO A 327 26.13 16.98 -1.26
C PRO A 327 26.49 18.29 -2.00
N GLU A 328 26.52 19.42 -1.29
CA GLU A 328 26.87 20.73 -1.86
C GLU A 328 28.28 20.76 -2.48
N SER A 329 29.23 20.03 -1.88
CA SER A 329 30.54 19.75 -2.45
C SER A 329 30.83 18.25 -2.37
N ASN A 330 31.34 17.72 -3.48
CA ASN A 330 31.72 16.33 -3.62
C ASN A 330 33.14 16.20 -4.19
N ASP A 331 34.04 17.10 -3.79
CA ASP A 331 35.40 17.20 -4.34
C ASP A 331 36.46 16.42 -3.55
N GLY A 332 36.04 15.72 -2.49
CA GLY A 332 36.92 14.93 -1.63
C GLY A 332 37.58 13.74 -2.34
N PRO A 333 38.61 13.15 -1.69
CA PRO A 333 39.34 11.99 -2.19
C PRO A 333 38.46 10.73 -2.32
N VAL A 334 37.37 10.67 -1.56
CA VAL A 334 36.31 9.67 -1.68
C VAL A 334 35.02 10.39 -2.04
N LYS A 335 34.45 10.07 -3.20
CA LYS A 335 33.18 10.63 -3.65
C LYS A 335 32.04 10.10 -2.78
N VAL A 336 31.20 11.01 -2.28
CA VAL A 336 29.97 10.67 -1.58
C VAL A 336 28.89 10.46 -2.63
N LEU A 337 28.33 9.25 -2.65
CA LEU A 337 27.20 8.91 -3.50
C LEU A 337 25.90 9.03 -2.72
N VAL A 338 24.88 9.46 -3.42
CA VAL A 338 23.48 9.30 -3.04
C VAL A 338 22.76 8.60 -4.19
N ALA A 339 21.55 8.09 -3.98
CA ALA A 339 20.87 7.32 -5.02
C ALA A 339 20.69 8.13 -6.32
N ASP A 340 20.45 9.43 -6.22
CA ASP A 340 20.27 10.34 -7.36
C ASP A 340 21.55 10.56 -8.20
N THR A 341 22.74 10.45 -7.61
CA THR A 341 24.03 10.62 -8.32
C THR A 341 24.70 9.30 -8.66
N PHE A 342 24.14 8.18 -8.23
CA PHE A 342 24.75 6.87 -8.40
C PHE A 342 24.95 6.53 -9.89
N GLU A 343 23.93 6.74 -10.71
CA GLU A 343 24.00 6.45 -12.16
C GLU A 343 25.10 7.29 -12.84
N GLU A 344 25.14 8.59 -12.56
CA GLU A 344 26.12 9.50 -13.17
C GLU A 344 27.56 9.16 -12.79
N ILE A 345 27.81 8.84 -11.51
CA ILE A 345 29.17 8.65 -11.01
C ILE A 345 29.62 7.20 -11.21
N VAL A 346 28.81 6.23 -10.79
CA VAL A 346 29.21 4.81 -10.78
C VAL A 346 29.10 4.20 -12.17
N ASN A 347 28.06 4.56 -12.95
CA ASN A 347 27.82 4.01 -14.28
C ASN A 347 28.44 4.85 -15.41
N ASN A 348 29.32 5.81 -15.09
CA ASN A 348 30.15 6.46 -16.11
C ASN A 348 31.00 5.42 -16.86
N PRO A 349 30.81 5.22 -18.19
CA PRO A 349 31.45 4.14 -18.92
C PRO A 349 32.97 4.27 -19.01
N GLU A 350 33.52 5.46 -18.76
CA GLU A 350 34.96 5.76 -18.88
C GLU A 350 35.74 5.57 -17.56
N LYS A 351 35.04 5.37 -16.44
CA LYS A 351 35.67 5.28 -15.12
C LYS A 351 35.58 3.86 -14.56
N ASP A 352 36.65 3.39 -13.95
CA ASP A 352 36.60 2.32 -12.97
C ASP A 352 36.14 2.91 -11.64
N VAL A 353 35.17 2.28 -10.97
CA VAL A 353 34.63 2.81 -9.70
C VAL A 353 34.67 1.75 -8.63
N LEU A 354 35.37 2.02 -7.53
CA LEU A 354 35.31 1.20 -6.32
C LEU A 354 34.34 1.88 -5.35
N VAL A 355 33.24 1.21 -5.03
CA VAL A 355 32.17 1.74 -4.19
C VAL A 355 32.06 0.96 -2.88
N GLU A 356 32.06 1.67 -1.77
CA GLU A 356 31.74 1.14 -0.43
C GLU A 356 30.28 1.46 -0.09
N PHE A 357 29.48 0.43 0.17
CA PHE A 357 28.18 0.54 0.82
C PHE A 357 28.34 0.33 2.32
N TYR A 358 28.03 1.36 3.10
CA TYR A 358 28.19 1.36 4.55
C TYR A 358 26.88 1.69 5.28
N ALA A 359 26.93 1.56 6.61
CA ALA A 359 25.88 2.02 7.51
C ALA A 359 26.51 2.88 8.64
N PRO A 360 25.92 4.02 9.06
CA PRO A 360 26.53 4.92 10.04
C PRO A 360 26.79 4.30 11.43
N TRP A 361 26.03 3.27 11.78
CA TRP A 361 26.12 2.56 13.06
C TRP A 361 27.07 1.36 13.03
N CYS A 362 27.60 0.98 11.86
CA CYS A 362 28.45 -0.19 11.68
C CYS A 362 29.90 0.08 12.16
N GLY A 363 30.35 -0.64 13.20
CA GLY A 363 31.70 -0.50 13.74
C GLY A 363 32.82 -0.88 12.76
N HIS A 364 32.61 -1.91 11.93
CA HIS A 364 33.58 -2.31 10.90
C HIS A 364 33.75 -1.23 9.82
N CYS A 365 32.68 -0.50 9.50
CA CYS A 365 32.67 0.58 8.53
C CYS A 365 33.45 1.78 9.07
N LYS A 366 33.23 2.15 10.34
CA LYS A 366 34.01 3.20 11.02
C LYS A 366 35.51 2.89 11.06
N ASN A 367 35.88 1.62 11.24
CA ASN A 367 37.29 1.20 11.19
C ASN A 367 37.90 1.24 9.78
N LEU A 368 37.07 1.08 8.74
CA LEU A 368 37.49 1.14 7.34
C LEU A 368 37.61 2.58 6.82
N GLU A 369 36.75 3.49 7.27
CA GLU A 369 36.69 4.88 6.83
C GLU A 369 38.06 5.60 6.71
N PRO A 370 38.95 5.60 7.72
CA PRO A 370 40.26 6.26 7.58
C PRO A 370 41.14 5.62 6.49
N LYS A 371 41.08 4.29 6.36
CA LYS A 371 41.85 3.53 5.34
C LYS A 371 41.30 3.76 3.94
N TYR A 372 39.99 3.81 3.81
CA TYR A 372 39.32 4.06 2.54
C TYR A 372 39.52 5.51 2.07
N THR A 373 39.59 6.45 3.02
CA THR A 373 39.99 7.84 2.75
C THR A 373 41.44 7.92 2.27
N GLU A 374 42.38 7.27 2.96
CA GLU A 374 43.78 7.20 2.53
C GLU A 374 43.93 6.59 1.13
N LEU A 375 43.15 5.54 0.81
CA LEU A 375 43.10 4.95 -0.53
C LEU A 375 42.66 6.00 -1.58
N GLY A 376 41.59 6.75 -1.29
CA GLY A 376 41.12 7.84 -2.14
C GLY A 376 42.19 8.91 -2.37
N GLU A 377 42.91 9.31 -1.32
CA GLU A 377 44.00 10.29 -1.40
C GLU A 377 45.14 9.79 -2.30
N LYS A 378 45.57 8.54 -2.11
CA LYS A 378 46.61 7.90 -2.93
C LYS A 378 46.19 7.75 -4.39
N LEU A 379 44.88 7.73 -4.70
CA LEU A 379 44.35 7.62 -6.06
C LEU A 379 43.82 8.93 -6.63
N SER A 380 43.88 10.03 -5.89
CA SER A 380 43.38 11.35 -6.33
C SER A 380 43.98 11.85 -7.65
N GLY A 381 45.21 11.45 -7.97
CA GLY A 381 45.89 11.77 -9.24
C GLY A 381 45.53 10.84 -10.41
N ASN A 382 44.73 9.79 -10.19
CA ASN A 382 44.36 8.84 -11.24
C ASN A 382 43.10 9.34 -11.97
N PRO A 383 43.17 9.64 -13.28
CA PRO A 383 42.01 10.14 -14.01
C PRO A 383 40.96 9.06 -14.28
N ASN A 384 41.28 7.77 -14.13
CA ASN A 384 40.43 6.67 -14.57
C ASN A 384 39.73 5.94 -13.41
N ILE A 385 40.10 6.21 -12.16
CA ILE A 385 39.58 5.50 -10.99
C ILE A 385 38.87 6.48 -10.08
N VAL A 386 37.66 6.12 -9.67
CA VAL A 386 36.89 6.84 -8.64
C VAL A 386 36.76 5.94 -7.43
N ILE A 387 37.14 6.46 -6.27
CA ILE A 387 36.85 5.85 -4.96
C ILE A 387 35.60 6.53 -4.41
N ALA A 388 34.59 5.76 -4.08
CA ALA A 388 33.28 6.28 -3.70
C ALA A 388 32.69 5.52 -2.51
N LYS A 389 31.82 6.18 -1.75
CA LYS A 389 31.05 5.58 -0.65
C LYS A 389 29.59 6.02 -0.67
N MET A 390 28.68 5.15 -0.23
CA MET A 390 27.25 5.40 -0.13
C MET A 390 26.70 4.85 1.19
N ASP A 391 25.90 5.65 1.89
CA ASP A 391 25.09 5.14 3.00
C ASP A 391 23.91 4.35 2.44
N ALA A 392 24.00 3.03 2.50
CA ALA A 392 23.00 2.12 1.96
C ALA A 392 21.80 1.92 2.91
N THR A 393 21.76 2.63 4.05
CA THR A 393 20.59 2.68 4.94
C THR A 393 19.71 3.90 4.67
N ALA A 394 20.30 4.96 4.11
CA ALA A 394 19.62 6.20 3.77
C ALA A 394 19.31 6.34 2.27
N ASN A 395 19.94 5.53 1.42
CA ASN A 395 19.77 5.54 -0.04
C ASN A 395 19.34 4.16 -0.55
N ASP A 396 18.39 4.14 -1.48
CA ASP A 396 18.02 2.92 -2.22
C ASP A 396 19.21 2.48 -3.09
N VAL A 397 19.62 1.23 -2.91
CA VAL A 397 20.75 0.64 -3.63
C VAL A 397 20.27 0.08 -4.99
N PRO A 398 20.95 0.37 -6.11
CA PRO A 398 20.54 -0.17 -7.40
C PRO A 398 20.59 -1.71 -7.44
N PRO A 399 19.68 -2.37 -8.19
CA PRO A 399 19.49 -3.83 -8.12
C PRO A 399 20.72 -4.70 -8.44
N ASN A 400 21.71 -4.16 -9.17
CA ASN A 400 22.94 -4.88 -9.52
C ASN A 400 23.93 -5.00 -8.35
N TYR A 401 23.67 -4.35 -7.22
CA TYR A 401 24.53 -4.32 -6.04
C TYR A 401 23.81 -4.98 -4.86
N ASP A 402 24.20 -6.22 -4.56
CA ASP A 402 23.57 -7.02 -3.50
C ASP A 402 24.20 -6.74 -2.13
N VAL A 403 23.64 -5.77 -1.40
CA VAL A 403 24.11 -5.33 -0.08
C VAL A 403 23.39 -6.11 1.02
N GLN A 404 23.97 -7.26 1.40
CA GLN A 404 23.45 -8.14 2.47
C GLN A 404 24.02 -7.83 3.86
N GLY A 405 25.01 -6.93 3.94
CA GLY A 405 25.67 -6.56 5.19
C GLY A 405 26.66 -5.42 5.00
N PHE A 406 27.25 -4.94 6.09
CA PHE A 406 28.08 -3.73 6.08
C PHE A 406 29.49 -3.95 6.65
N PRO A 407 30.54 -3.39 6.03
CA PRO A 407 30.52 -2.79 4.70
C PRO A 407 30.44 -3.86 3.60
N THR A 408 29.78 -3.53 2.49
CA THR A 408 29.84 -4.30 1.23
C THR A 408 30.54 -3.43 0.19
N ILE A 409 31.51 -3.99 -0.53
CA ILE A 409 32.33 -3.22 -1.49
C ILE A 409 32.18 -3.85 -2.87
N TYR A 410 32.00 -3.02 -3.88
CA TYR A 410 31.91 -3.43 -5.28
C TYR A 410 32.88 -2.66 -6.14
N PHE A 411 33.38 -3.31 -7.18
CA PHE A 411 34.16 -2.70 -8.25
C PHE A 411 33.33 -2.73 -9.54
N ALA A 412 33.03 -1.55 -10.09
CA ALA A 412 32.31 -1.35 -11.35
C ALA A 412 33.29 -0.93 -12.45
N PRO A 413 33.77 -1.86 -13.30
CA PRO A 413 34.80 -1.56 -14.29
C PRO A 413 34.28 -0.63 -15.40
N ALA A 414 35.18 0.16 -15.98
CA ALA A 414 34.92 0.93 -17.18
C ALA A 414 34.42 0.00 -18.30
N GLY A 415 33.34 0.40 -18.98
CA GLY A 415 32.68 -0.38 -20.03
C GLY A 415 31.93 -1.65 -19.58
N GLN A 416 31.90 -2.02 -18.30
CA GLN A 416 31.21 -3.23 -17.77
C GLN A 416 30.32 -2.91 -16.56
N LYS A 417 29.46 -1.89 -16.68
CA LYS A 417 28.64 -1.36 -15.57
C LYS A 417 27.46 -2.24 -15.15
N ASP A 418 27.01 -3.09 -16.05
CA ASP A 418 26.03 -4.14 -15.82
C ASP A 418 26.59 -5.34 -15.03
N GLN A 419 27.92 -5.43 -14.88
CA GLN A 419 28.61 -6.56 -14.23
C GLN A 419 29.56 -6.09 -13.12
N PRO A 420 29.06 -5.37 -12.09
CA PRO A 420 29.89 -4.97 -10.97
C PRO A 420 30.37 -6.21 -10.19
N ARG A 421 31.64 -6.22 -9.81
CA ARG A 421 32.29 -7.35 -9.13
C ARG A 421 32.32 -7.08 -7.64
N LYS A 422 31.78 -7.98 -6.83
CA LYS A 422 31.88 -7.89 -5.38
C LYS A 422 33.33 -8.07 -4.95
N TYR A 423 33.81 -7.17 -4.09
CA TYR A 423 35.16 -7.23 -3.52
C TYR A 423 35.16 -8.09 -2.26
N GLU A 424 35.91 -9.17 -2.30
CA GLU A 424 36.03 -10.17 -1.21
C GLU A 424 37.44 -10.17 -0.58
N GLY A 425 38.28 -9.17 -0.90
CA GLY A 425 39.65 -9.06 -0.38
C GLY A 425 39.73 -8.49 1.03
N GLY A 426 40.96 -8.35 1.53
CA GLY A 426 41.24 -7.72 2.83
C GLY A 426 40.87 -6.23 2.85
N ARG A 427 40.79 -5.63 4.04
CA ARG A 427 40.32 -4.25 4.22
C ARG A 427 41.44 -3.30 4.66
N GLU A 428 42.69 -3.63 4.30
CA GLU A 428 43.83 -2.72 4.41
C GLU A 428 44.08 -1.98 3.10
N VAL A 429 44.71 -0.80 3.17
CA VAL A 429 45.03 0.04 1.98
C VAL A 429 45.81 -0.75 0.94
N ILE A 430 46.75 -1.59 1.38
CA ILE A 430 47.57 -2.43 0.49
C ILE A 430 46.75 -3.50 -0.25
N ASP A 431 45.67 -4.00 0.36
CA ASP A 431 44.81 -5.01 -0.27
C ASP A 431 44.03 -4.37 -1.42
N PHE A 432 43.45 -3.18 -1.19
CA PHE A 432 42.75 -2.42 -2.22
C PHE A 432 43.67 -2.04 -3.38
N ILE A 433 44.88 -1.53 -3.08
CA ILE A 433 45.87 -1.21 -4.13
C ILE A 433 46.24 -2.45 -4.92
N SER A 434 46.45 -3.59 -4.26
CA SER A 434 46.81 -4.85 -4.92
C SER A 434 45.68 -5.35 -5.82
N TYR A 435 44.43 -5.24 -5.36
CA TYR A 435 43.25 -5.56 -6.14
C TYR A 435 43.11 -4.65 -7.37
N LEU A 436 43.17 -3.33 -7.19
CA LEU A 436 43.02 -2.38 -8.29
C LEU A 436 44.16 -2.49 -9.31
N LYS A 437 45.40 -2.80 -8.90
CA LYS A 437 46.50 -3.10 -9.83
C LYS A 437 46.21 -4.28 -10.76
N LYS A 438 45.43 -5.26 -10.27
CA LYS A 438 45.09 -6.47 -11.01
C LYS A 438 43.84 -6.29 -11.86
N GLU A 439 42.84 -5.57 -11.35
CA GLU A 439 41.49 -5.56 -11.91
C GLU A 439 41.12 -4.25 -12.65
N ALA A 440 41.88 -3.16 -12.46
CA ALA A 440 41.61 -1.90 -13.15
C ALA A 440 41.76 -2.03 -14.68
N THR A 441 40.88 -1.35 -15.41
CA THR A 441 40.86 -1.31 -16.87
C THR A 441 42.09 -0.59 -17.42
N ASN A 442 42.55 0.44 -16.71
CA ASN A 442 43.74 1.23 -17.07
C ASN A 442 44.85 1.08 -16.01
N PRO A 443 46.14 1.26 -16.39
CA PRO A 443 47.24 1.23 -15.43
C PRO A 443 47.04 2.17 -14.25
N LEU A 444 47.30 1.67 -13.05
CA LEU A 444 47.14 2.43 -11.81
C LEU A 444 48.19 3.54 -11.71
N VAL A 445 47.75 4.79 -11.59
CA VAL A 445 48.60 5.93 -11.23
C VAL A 445 48.37 6.23 -9.74
N LEU A 446 49.43 6.16 -8.94
CA LEU A 446 49.38 6.52 -7.52
C LEU A 446 49.95 7.93 -7.35
N HIS A 447 49.28 8.76 -6.55
CA HIS A 447 49.83 10.02 -6.11
C HIS A 447 50.97 9.74 -5.12
N THR A 448 52.19 10.07 -5.50
CA THR A 448 53.36 10.00 -4.60
C THR A 448 53.51 11.36 -3.94
N SER A 449 53.29 11.44 -2.62
CA SER A 449 53.70 12.62 -1.85
C SER A 449 55.22 12.59 -1.69
N ARG A 450 55.82 13.76 -1.52
CA ARG A 450 57.27 13.97 -1.53
C ARG A 450 57.98 13.42 -0.28
N ASP A 451 57.25 12.80 0.64
CA ASP A 451 57.72 12.31 1.94
C ASP A 451 57.93 10.78 2.00
N ASP A 452 57.61 10.05 0.93
CA ASP A 452 57.77 8.58 0.83
C ASP A 452 59.07 8.15 0.07
N LEU A 453 60.03 9.06 -0.11
CA LEU A 453 61.39 8.83 -0.66
C LEU A 453 62.44 9.11 0.42
#